data_AF-A0A916QGZ5-F1
#
_entry.id   AF-A0A916QGZ5-F1
#
_cell.length_a   1.000
_cell.length_b   1.000
_cell.length_c   1.000
_cell.angle_alpha   90.00
_cell.angle_beta   90.00
_cell.angle_gamma   90.00
#
_symmetry.space_group_name_H-M   'P 1'
#
loop_
_entity.id
_entity.type
_entity.pdbx_description
1 polymer ?
#
loop_
_entity_poly.entity_id
_entity_poly.type
_entity_poly.pdbx_seq_one_letter_code
_entity_poly.pdbx_strand_id
1 'polypeptide(L)' 'MKAWRDFNRKVGANPAVGIYHETYLVNSGHYETMYVNMPVYGLAKASEHVPITAELNSARQRLRE' A
#
# COMPACT_ATOMS: atom_id res chain seq x y z
N MET A 1 0.93 18.60 -8.58
CA MET A 1 1.57 17.27 -8.42
C MET A 1 2.35 16.80 -9.66
N LYS A 2 3.31 17.57 -10.21
CA LYS A 2 4.16 17.06 -11.32
C LYS A 2 5.24 16.10 -10.81
N ALA A 3 5.95 16.49 -9.75
CA ALA A 3 7.02 15.69 -9.15
C ALA A 3 6.55 14.29 -8.72
N TRP A 4 5.41 14.19 -8.03
CA TRP A 4 4.85 12.90 -7.60
C TRP A 4 4.50 11.98 -8.77
N ARG A 5 3.89 12.51 -9.84
CA ARG A 5 3.60 11.72 -11.04
C ARG A 5 4.86 11.25 -11.75
N ASP A 6 5.85 12.12 -11.88
CA ASP A 6 7.13 11.77 -12.50
C ASP A 6 7.88 10.72 -11.67
N PHE A 7 7.84 10.83 -10.34
CA PHE A 7 8.37 9.82 -9.43
C PHE A 7 7.69 8.46 -9.61
N ASN A 8 6.36 8.37 -9.53
CA ASN A 8 5.65 7.09 -9.65
C ASN A 8 5.88 6.41 -11.00
N ARG A 9 5.95 7.20 -12.08
CA ARG A 9 6.26 6.68 -13.42
C ARG A 9 7.68 6.11 -13.52
N LYS A 10 8.66 6.74 -12.85
CA LYS A 10 10.05 6.25 -12.82
C LYS A 10 10.20 5.04 -11.90
N VAL A 11 9.50 5.04 -10.77
CA VAL A 11 9.54 3.95 -9.80
C VAL A 11 8.88 2.71 -10.39
N GLY A 12 7.63 2.77 -10.89
CA GLY A 12 7.00 1.62 -11.55
C GLY A 12 7.28 0.27 -10.87
N ALA A 13 7.83 -0.69 -11.62
CA ALA A 13 8.30 -2.00 -11.12
C ALA A 13 9.81 -2.03 -10.78
N ASN A 14 10.47 -0.87 -10.65
CA ASN A 14 11.88 -0.75 -10.31
C ASN A 14 12.10 -1.01 -8.81
N PRO A 15 12.88 -2.05 -8.43
CA PRO A 15 13.07 -2.43 -7.02
C PRO A 15 14.02 -1.50 -6.25
N ALA A 16 14.60 -0.47 -6.88
CA ALA A 16 15.52 0.45 -6.21
C ALA A 16 14.88 1.29 -5.11
N VAL A 17 13.54 1.48 -5.16
CA VAL A 17 12.78 2.25 -4.17
C VAL A 17 11.50 1.50 -3.84
N GLY A 18 11.30 1.25 -2.54
CA GLY A 18 10.05 0.75 -2.00
C GLY A 18 9.15 1.86 -1.49
N ILE A 19 7.84 1.66 -1.59
CA ILE A 19 6.81 2.57 -1.06
C ILE A 19 5.94 1.76 -0.11
N TYR A 20 5.67 2.30 1.08
CA TYR A 20 4.68 1.78 2.00
C TYR A 20 3.71 2.91 2.40
N HIS A 21 2.46 2.54 2.68
CA HIS A 21 1.47 3.47 3.22
C HIS A 21 0.55 2.72 4.17
N GLU A 22 0.52 3.14 5.43
CA GLU A 22 -0.29 2.57 6.49
C GLU A 22 -1.37 3.57 6.91
N THR A 23 -2.63 3.14 6.89
CA THR A 23 -3.77 3.92 7.36
C THR A 23 -4.36 3.23 8.58
N TYR A 24 -4.56 4.00 9.66
CA TYR A 24 -5.19 3.52 10.90
C TYR A 24 -6.46 4.32 11.17
N LEU A 25 -7.58 3.62 11.30
CA LEU A 25 -8.79 4.18 11.88
C LEU A 25 -8.74 4.03 13.40
N VAL A 26 -9.45 4.90 14.12
CA VAL A 26 -9.41 4.96 15.60
C VAL A 26 -9.86 3.63 16.24
N ASN A 27 -10.72 2.87 15.57
CA ASN A 27 -11.20 1.58 16.05
C ASN A 27 -10.13 0.49 15.92
N SER A 28 -9.99 -0.35 16.96
CA SER A 28 -9.09 -1.51 16.91
C SER A 28 -9.41 -2.41 15.71
N GLY A 29 -8.37 -2.94 15.05
CA GLY A 29 -8.52 -3.85 13.91
C GLY A 29 -8.91 -3.16 12.59
N HIS A 30 -9.14 -1.84 12.60
CA HIS A 30 -9.48 -1.08 11.41
C HIS A 30 -8.25 -0.36 10.89
N TYR A 31 -7.42 -1.11 10.16
CA TYR A 31 -6.21 -0.59 9.52
C TYR A 31 -6.04 -1.22 8.15
N GLU A 32 -5.35 -0.52 7.26
CA GLU A 32 -4.90 -1.08 5.99
C GLU A 32 -3.46 -0.68 5.71
N THR A 33 -2.78 -1.48 4.90
CA THR A 33 -1.44 -1.14 4.44
C THR A 33 -1.26 -1.58 3.00
N MET A 34 -0.59 -0.74 2.21
CA MET A 34 -0.08 -1.12 0.90
C MET A 34 1.44 -1.07 0.84
N TYR A 35 2.01 -2.00 0.10
CA TYR A 35 3.43 -2.12 -0.14
C TYR A 35 3.67 -2.21 -1.66
N VAL A 36 4.60 -1.41 -2.19
CA VAL A 36 5.02 -1.43 -3.60
C VAL A 36 6.53 -1.55 -3.64
N ASN A 37 7.06 -2.49 -4.42
CA ASN A 37 8.50 -2.78 -4.54
C ASN A 37 9.20 -3.02 -3.19
N MET A 38 8.48 -3.59 -2.22
CA MET A 38 8.98 -3.89 -0.89
C MET A 38 8.92 -5.41 -0.64
N PRO A 39 9.86 -5.98 0.13
CA PRO A 39 9.68 -7.30 0.68
C PRO A 39 8.49 -7.33 1.66
N VAL A 40 8.00 -8.52 1.99
CA VAL A 40 6.98 -8.68 3.05
C VAL A 40 7.56 -8.16 4.37
N TYR A 41 6.95 -7.11 4.90
CA TYR A 41 7.45 -6.36 6.05
C TYR A 41 6.29 -5.85 6.92
N GLY A 42 6.60 -5.37 8.13
CA GLY A 42 5.66 -4.65 8.99
C GLY A 42 4.35 -5.42 9.23
N LEU A 43 3.22 -4.74 9.05
CA LEU A 43 1.89 -5.33 9.17
C LEU A 43 1.66 -6.50 8.21
N ALA A 44 2.21 -6.47 6.98
CA ALA A 44 2.07 -7.61 6.06
C ALA A 44 2.78 -8.89 6.55
N LYS A 45 3.71 -8.78 7.49
CA LYS A 45 4.32 -9.94 8.17
C LYS A 45 3.51 -10.41 9.38
N ALA A 46 2.72 -9.51 9.99
CA ALA A 46 1.90 -9.77 11.17
C ALA A 46 0.46 -10.18 10.82
N SER A 47 0.01 -9.94 9.58
CA SER A 47 -1.33 -10.23 9.08
C SER A 47 -1.30 -11.01 7.77
N GLU A 48 -2.47 -11.25 7.18
CA GLU A 48 -2.57 -11.76 5.81
C GLU A 48 -2.02 -10.73 4.81
N HIS A 49 -1.19 -11.20 3.87
CA HIS A 49 -0.62 -10.39 2.81
C HIS A 49 -1.22 -10.81 1.47
N VAL A 50 -2.01 -9.93 0.86
CA VAL A 50 -2.77 -10.22 -0.36
C VAL A 50 -2.42 -9.23 -1.49
N PRO A 51 -2.49 -9.66 -2.76
CA PRO A 51 -2.35 -8.77 -3.90
C PRO A 51 -3.42 -7.67 -3.93
N ILE A 52 -3.06 -6.47 -4.36
CA ILE A 52 -4.03 -5.40 -4.66
C ILE A 52 -4.62 -5.66 -6.05
N THR A 53 -5.92 -5.93 -6.07
CA THR A 53 -6.72 -6.09 -7.30
C THR A 53 -7.45 -4.79 -7.66
N ALA A 54 -8.18 -4.80 -8.77
CA ALA A 54 -9.02 -3.67 -9.17
C ALA A 54 -10.09 -3.33 -8.11
N GLU A 55 -10.61 -4.33 -7.39
CA GLU A 55 -11.58 -4.11 -6.31
C GLU A 55 -10.95 -3.52 -5.04
N LEU A 56 -9.61 -3.54 -4.92
CA LEU A 56 -8.86 -3.12 -3.72
C LEU A 56 -7.92 -1.92 -3.97
N ASN A 57 -8.12 -1.21 -5.07
CA ASN A 57 -7.18 -0.19 -5.58
C ASN A 57 -7.19 1.15 -4.80
N SER A 58 -8.00 1.28 -3.74
CA SER A 58 -8.05 2.45 -2.88
C SER A 58 -8.09 2.05 -1.41
N ALA A 59 -7.63 2.96 -0.52
CA ALA A 59 -7.70 2.74 0.92
C ALA A 59 -9.13 2.45 1.37
N ARG A 60 -10.10 3.22 0.87
CA ARG A 60 -11.54 3.03 1.15
C ARG A 60 -12.02 1.61 0.78
N GLN A 61 -11.64 1.11 -0.39
CA GLN A 61 -11.97 -0.26 -0.80
C GLN A 61 -11.33 -1.32 0.10
N ARG A 62 -10.07 -1.12 0.52
CA ARG A 62 -9.38 -2.05 1.43
C ARG A 62 -9.96 -2.02 2.85
N LEU A 63 -10.41 -0.86 3.31
CA LEU A 63 -11.11 -0.68 4.59
C LEU A 63 -12.59 -1.08 4.53
N ARG A 64 -13.13 -1.31 3.33
CA ARG A 64 -14.55 -1.62 3.07
C ARG A 64 -15.51 -0.54 3.58
N GLU A 65 -15.15 0.73 3.35
CA GLU A 65 -15.94 1.93 3.67
C GLU A 65 -16.69 2.52 2.48
#